data_AF-A0A7K2XG92-F1
#
_entry.id   AF-A0A7K2XG92-F1
#
_cell.length_a   1.000
_cell.length_b   1.000
_cell.length_c   1.000
_cell.angle_alpha   90.00
_cell.angle_beta   90.00
_cell.angle_gamma   90.00
#
_symmetry.space_group_name_H-M   'P 1'
#
loop_
_entity.id
_entity.type
_entity.pdbx_description
1 polymer ?
#
loop_
_entity_poly.entity_id
_entity_poly.type
_entity_poly.pdbx_seq_one_letter_code
_entity_poly.pdbx_strand_id
1 'polypeptide(L)'
;MLTETNAAAEKTVGGLPVLEAPDKVAPKDARELSKVFFDRMAVLEEGTPEYQYARNTLIEMNMSLVRYAAGRFRARGDDMEDIVQVGTIG
;
A
#
# COMPACT_ATOMS: atom_id res chain seq x y z
N MET A 1 -26.04 0.08 1.72
CA MET A 1 -24.93 -0.32 2.60
C MET A 1 -23.77 0.62 2.30
N LEU A 2 -23.78 1.79 2.96
CA LEU A 2 -22.76 2.83 2.79
C LEU A 2 -21.51 2.34 3.54
N THR A 3 -20.47 1.94 2.82
CA THR A 3 -19.15 1.77 3.43
C THR A 3 -18.67 3.17 3.80
N GLU A 4 -18.76 3.49 5.09
CA GLU A 4 -18.25 4.71 5.68
C GLU A 4 -16.76 4.83 5.35
N THR A 5 -16.44 5.71 4.42
CA THR A 5 -15.11 6.28 4.26
C THR A 5 -14.86 7.09 5.53
N ASN A 6 -14.36 6.42 6.57
CA ASN A 6 -14.14 7.06 7.85
C ASN A 6 -13.01 8.10 7.69
N ALA A 7 -13.42 9.35 7.59
CA ALA A 7 -12.57 10.52 7.61
C ALA A 7 -11.90 10.61 8.99
N ALA A 8 -10.73 9.99 9.13
CA ALA A 8 -9.85 10.24 10.26
C ALA A 8 -9.25 11.65 10.11
N ALA A 9 -9.66 12.57 10.98
CA ALA A 9 -9.12 13.91 11.06
C ALA A 9 -7.62 13.88 11.42
N GLU A 10 -6.81 14.28 10.43
CA GLU A 10 -5.54 15.01 10.48
C GLU A 10 -4.43 14.55 11.45
N LYS A 11 -4.03 13.29 11.37
CA LYS A 11 -2.60 12.98 11.57
C LYS A 11 -1.93 12.87 10.22
N THR A 12 -0.94 13.73 10.00
CA THR A 12 -0.06 13.63 8.85
C THR A 12 1.37 13.38 9.32
N VAL A 13 2.04 12.41 8.72
CA VAL A 13 3.47 12.19 8.92
C VAL A 13 4.19 12.61 7.65
N GLY A 14 5.05 13.62 7.76
CA GLY A 14 5.70 14.21 6.60
C GLY A 14 4.72 14.69 5.53
N GLY A 15 3.50 15.13 5.87
CA GLY A 15 2.50 15.57 4.90
C GLY A 15 1.71 14.46 4.20
N LEU A 16 1.88 13.19 4.62
CA LEU A 16 1.07 12.06 4.15
C LEU A 16 -0.03 11.71 5.15
N PRO A 17 -1.21 11.27 4.69
CA PRO A 17 -2.27 10.82 5.59
C PRO A 17 -1.82 9.61 6.39
N VAL A 18 -2.13 9.58 7.68
CA VAL A 18 -1.89 8.40 8.51
C VAL A 18 -2.96 7.35 8.23
N LEU A 19 -2.53 6.19 7.74
CA LEU A 19 -3.39 5.03 7.50
C LEU A 19 -3.32 4.05 8.67
N GLU A 20 -4.47 3.71 9.25
CA GLU A 20 -4.55 2.76 10.37
C GLU A 20 -4.36 1.30 9.94
N ALA A 21 -4.77 0.96 8.72
CA ALA A 21 -4.66 -0.39 8.16
C ALA A 21 -4.29 -0.33 6.67
N PRO A 22 -3.02 0.00 6.34
CA PRO A 22 -2.60 0.17 4.94
C PRO A 22 -2.79 -1.10 4.11
N ASP A 23 -2.61 -2.28 4.70
CA ASP A 23 -2.77 -3.58 4.05
C ASP A 23 -4.22 -3.94 3.69
N LYS A 24 -5.21 -3.22 4.24
CA LYS A 24 -6.64 -3.39 3.97
C LYS A 24 -7.21 -2.39 2.97
N VAL A 25 -6.40 -1.45 2.48
CA VAL A 25 -6.82 -0.49 1.46
C VAL A 25 -7.26 -1.24 0.21
N ALA A 26 -8.38 -0.83 -0.39
CA ALA A 26 -8.90 -1.48 -1.58
C ALA A 26 -7.89 -1.35 -2.75
N PRO A 27 -7.75 -2.35 -3.64
CA PRO A 27 -6.78 -2.31 -4.74
C PRO A 27 -6.89 -1.13 -5.72
N LYS A 28 -8.03 -0.42 -5.75
CA LYS A 28 -8.15 0.80 -6.54
C LYS A 28 -7.52 1.97 -5.78
N ASP A 29 -7.94 2.16 -4.54
CA ASP A 29 -7.48 3.24 -3.67
C ASP A 29 -5.99 3.11 -3.36
N ALA A 30 -5.47 1.88 -3.20
CA ALA A 30 -4.04 1.64 -2.99
C ALA A 30 -3.21 2.12 -4.19
N ARG A 31 -3.69 1.97 -5.43
CA ARG A 31 -3.00 2.50 -6.63
C ARG A 31 -3.00 4.02 -6.67
N GLU A 32 -4.10 4.64 -6.26
CA GLU A 32 -4.25 6.10 -6.27
C GLU A 32 -3.40 6.72 -5.15
N LEU A 33 -3.48 6.20 -3.93
CA LEU A 33 -2.67 6.62 -2.77
C LEU A 33 -1.19 6.36 -2.97
N SER A 34 -0.80 5.24 -3.60
CA SER A 34 0.62 4.96 -3.85
C SER A 34 1.29 6.06 -4.66
N LYS A 35 0.60 6.71 -5.61
CA LYS A 35 1.15 7.85 -6.36
C LYS A 35 1.50 9.01 -5.42
N VAL A 36 0.58 9.38 -4.54
CA VAL A 36 0.78 10.45 -3.56
C VAL A 36 1.96 10.14 -2.63
N PHE A 37 2.07 8.89 -2.18
CA PHE A 37 3.17 8.46 -1.32
C PHE A 37 4.51 8.45 -2.08
N PHE A 38 4.56 7.99 -3.33
CA PHE A 38 5.78 8.03 -4.16
C PHE A 38 6.23 9.47 -4.42
N ASP A 39 5.32 10.36 -4.81
CA ASP A 39 5.61 11.78 -5.05
C ASP A 39 6.20 12.43 -3.79
N ARG A 40 5.66 12.08 -2.62
CA ARG A 40 6.19 12.60 -1.36
C ARG A 40 7.52 11.99 -0.97
N MET A 41 7.69 10.68 -1.12
CA MET A 41 8.94 9.99 -0.80
C MET A 41 10.11 10.51 -1.66
N ALA A 42 9.85 10.94 -2.90
CA ALA A 42 10.85 11.53 -3.80
C ALA A 42 11.46 12.85 -3.30
N VAL A 43 10.79 13.55 -2.37
CA VAL A 43 11.26 14.83 -1.81
C VAL A 43 11.60 14.75 -0.33
N LEU A 44 11.40 13.60 0.31
CA LEU A 44 11.80 13.36 1.69
C LEU A 44 13.28 12.93 1.75
N GLU A 45 13.99 13.37 2.78
CA GLU A 45 15.37 12.94 3.01
C GLU A 45 15.40 11.49 3.50
N GLU A 46 16.21 10.65 2.85
CA GLU A 46 16.38 9.26 3.24
C GLU A 46 16.98 9.14 4.65
N GLY A 47 16.46 8.18 5.42
CA GLY A 47 16.85 7.96 6.82
C GLY A 47 15.98 8.70 7.84
N THR A 48 15.13 9.65 7.41
CA THR A 48 14.19 10.33 8.30
C THR A 48 13.00 9.43 8.70
N PRO A 49 12.38 9.67 9.88
CA PRO A 49 11.16 8.97 10.27
C PRO A 49 10.02 9.11 9.24
N GLU A 50 9.91 10.27 8.60
CA GLU A 50 8.92 10.54 7.56
C GLU A 50 9.15 9.70 6.31
N TYR A 51 10.41 9.58 5.86
CA TYR A 51 10.77 8.72 4.74
C TYR A 51 10.49 7.25 5.06
N GLN A 52 10.83 6.80 6.27
CA GLN A 52 10.53 5.43 6.71
C GLN A 52 9.03 5.17 6.76
N TYR A 53 8.25 6.14 7.25
CA TYR A 53 6.79 6.05 7.26
C TYR A 53 6.23 5.91 5.84
N ALA A 54 6.66 6.76 4.91
CA ALA A 54 6.22 6.72 3.51
C ALA A 54 6.54 5.36 2.87
N ARG A 55 7.77 4.87 3.05
CA ARG A 55 8.24 3.59 2.50
C ARG A 55 7.46 2.40 3.07
N ASN A 56 7.33 2.31 4.40
CA ASN A 56 6.65 1.18 5.04
C ASN A 56 5.17 1.13 4.66
N THR A 57 4.51 2.30 4.65
CA THR A 57 3.09 2.40 4.27
C THR A 57 2.88 2.03 2.80
N LEU A 58 3.80 2.42 1.89
CA LEU A 58 3.78 1.97 0.49
C LEU A 58 3.86 0.45 0.39
N ILE A 59 4.80 -0.19 1.08
CA ILE A 59 4.95 -1.65 1.07
C ILE A 59 3.65 -2.33 1.52
N GLU A 60 3.08 -1.88 2.65
CA GLU A 60 1.86 -2.46 3.21
C GLU A 60 0.65 -2.27 2.28
N MET A 61 0.44 -1.07 1.72
CA MET A 61 -0.64 -0.82 0.76
C MET A 61 -0.55 -1.72 -0.47
N ASN A 62 0.67 -1.94 -0.98
CA ASN A 62 0.89 -2.74 -2.18
C ASN A 62 0.62 -4.23 -1.94
N MET A 63 0.59 -4.72 -0.69
CA MET A 63 0.17 -6.10 -0.40
C MET A 63 -1.25 -6.42 -0.89
N SER A 64 -2.17 -5.44 -0.82
CA SER A 64 -3.53 -5.59 -1.36
C SER A 64 -3.53 -5.78 -2.87
N LEU A 65 -2.62 -5.08 -3.57
CA LEU A 65 -2.45 -5.14 -5.02
C LEU A 65 -1.81 -6.45 -5.46
N VAL A 66 -0.79 -6.90 -4.74
CA VAL A 66 -0.11 -8.17 -4.99
C VAL A 66 -1.11 -9.31 -4.89
N ARG A 67 -1.88 -9.40 -3.80
CA ARG A 67 -2.92 -10.44 -3.65
C ARG A 67 -3.99 -10.36 -4.74
N TYR A 68 -4.43 -9.16 -5.09
CA TYR A 68 -5.41 -8.96 -6.15
C TYR A 68 -4.88 -9.39 -7.53
N ALA A 69 -3.63 -9.06 -7.85
CA ALA A 69 -2.98 -9.46 -9.10
C ALA A 69 -2.75 -10.97 -9.15
N ALA A 70 -2.18 -11.55 -8.08
CA ALA A 70 -1.91 -12.97 -7.92
C ALA A 70 -3.17 -13.82 -8.10
N GLY A 71 -4.33 -13.37 -7.60
CA GLY A 71 -5.62 -14.05 -7.76
C GLY A 71 -6.02 -14.37 -9.21
N ARG A 72 -5.47 -13.66 -10.21
CA ARG A 72 -5.68 -13.93 -11.64
C ARG A 72 -4.94 -15.18 -12.15
N PHE A 73 -3.92 -15.63 -11.43
CA PHE A 73 -3.07 -16.76 -11.80
C PHE A 73 -3.46 -18.06 -11.10
N ARG A 74 -4.57 -18.06 -10.36
CA ARG A 74 -5.05 -19.17 -9.51
C ARG A 74 -5.37 -20.47 -10.25
N ALA A 75 -5.49 -20.45 -11.57
CA ALA A 75 -5.74 -21.63 -12.40
C ALA A 75 -4.54 -22.62 -12.46
N ARG A 76 -3.39 -22.30 -11.85
CA ARG A 76 -2.16 -23.10 -11.96
C ARG A 76 -1.85 -24.06 -10.79
N GLY A 77 -2.50 -23.94 -9.62
CA GLY A 77 -2.32 -24.85 -8.47
C GLY A 77 -0.92 -24.81 -7.81
N ASP A 78 -0.87 -24.86 -6.47
CA ASP A 78 0.31 -24.76 -5.57
C ASP A 78 1.23 -23.51 -5.67
N ASP A 79 1.30 -22.79 -6.79
CA ASP A 79 2.20 -21.63 -6.96
C ASP A 79 1.70 -20.31 -6.34
N MET A 80 0.57 -20.29 -5.64
CA MET A 80 -0.05 -19.02 -5.20
C MET A 80 0.81 -18.28 -4.17
N GLU A 81 1.41 -19.00 -3.23
CA GLU A 81 2.31 -18.41 -2.23
C GLU A 81 3.57 -17.84 -2.90
N ASP A 82 4.16 -18.59 -3.84
CA ASP A 82 5.30 -18.16 -4.64
C ASP A 82 5.00 -16.90 -5.47
N ILE A 83 3.83 -16.84 -6.11
CA ILE A 83 3.40 -15.68 -6.89
C ILE A 83 3.23 -14.45 -5.98
N VAL A 84 2.63 -14.62 -4.81
CA VAL A 84 2.49 -13.52 -3.83
C VAL A 84 3.85 -13.07 -3.32
N GLN A 85 4.77 -14.00 -3.07
CA GLN A 85 6.12 -13.68 -2.62
C GLN A 85 6.90 -12.91 -3.69
N VAL A 86 6.93 -13.40 -4.93
CA VAL A 86 7.59 -12.70 -6.05
C VAL A 86 6.96 -11.33 -6.26
N GLY A 87 5.63 -11.25 -6.22
CA GLY A 87 4.92 -9.97 -6.34
C GLY A 87 5.17 -9.00 -5.18
N THR A 88 5.53 -9.49 -3.99
CA THR A 88 5.90 -8.66 -2.84
C THR A 88 7.31 -8.07 -2.99
N ILE A 89 8.19 -8.74 -3.72
CA ILE A 89 9.58 -8.28 -3.97
C ILE A 89 9.64 -7.25 -5.11
N GLY A 90 8.78 -7.39 -6.13
CA GLY A 90 8.75 -6.55 -7.34
C GLY A 90 8.10 -5.19 -7.13
#